data_AF-A0A9E2KDX9-F1
#
_entry.id   AF-A0A9E2KDX9-F1
#
_cell.length_a   1.000
_cell.length_b   1.000
_cell.length_c   1.000
_cell.angle_alpha   90.00
_cell.angle_beta   90.00
_cell.angle_gamma   90.00
#
_symmetry.space_group_name_H-M   'P 1'
#
loop_
_entity.id
_entity.type
_entity.pdbx_description
1 polymer ?
#
loop_
_entity_poly.entity_id
_entity_poly.type
_entity_poly.pdbx_seq_one_letter_code
_entity_poly.pdbx_strand_id
1 'polypeptide(L)'
;MKQTTIKTQKQIMTVFLLIYILNCTDLLFTYTYLKTGIFFEFNPIMSRLLVSPYLTILVKIILPAIFIIYFFFRLKEHSTSSLILCKIGGMLLILAYTFINSLHLYYLIHFLSLSL
;
A
#
# COMPACT_ATOMS: atom_id res chain seq x y z
N MET A 1 -7.51 23.37 20.44
CA MET A 1 -7.82 23.04 19.01
C MET A 1 -6.57 22.83 18.14
N LYS A 2 -5.64 23.79 18.02
CA LYS A 2 -4.45 23.64 17.14
C LYS A 2 -3.58 22.40 17.40
N GLN A 3 -3.31 22.06 18.67
CA GLN A 3 -2.50 20.87 19.01
C GLN A 3 -3.17 19.55 18.57
N THR A 4 -4.50 19.46 18.68
CA THR A 4 -5.27 18.28 18.23
C THR A 4 -5.17 18.09 16.72
N THR A 5 -5.28 19.17 15.94
CA THR A 5 -5.14 19.14 14.49
C THR A 5 -3.75 18.67 14.04
N ILE A 6 -2.68 19.18 14.67
CA ILE A 6 -1.30 18.77 14.37
C ILE A 6 -1.09 17.29 14.70
N LYS A 7 -1.64 16.80 15.82
CA LYS A 7 -1.58 15.37 16.18
C LYS A 7 -2.28 14.50 15.14
N THR A 8 -3.47 14.89 14.69
CA THR A 8 -4.23 14.17 13.66
C THR A 8 -3.48 14.13 12.33
N GLN A 9 -2.87 15.24 11.91
CA GLN A 9 -2.04 15.29 10.71
C GLN A 9 -0.87 14.31 10.76
N LYS A 10 -0.14 14.25 11.89
CA LYS A 10 0.94 13.27 12.07
C LYS A 10 0.44 11.82 11.98
N GLN A 11 -0.71 11.52 12.59
CA GLN A 11 -1.32 10.19 12.49
C GLN A 11 -1.66 9.81 11.06
N ILE A 12 -2.23 10.75 10.29
CA ILE A 12 -2.52 10.54 8.87
C ILE A 12 -1.21 10.27 8.11
N MET A 13 -0.15 11.05 8.34
CA MET A 13 1.13 10.83 7.69
C MET A 13 1.69 9.41 7.96
N THR A 14 1.60 8.94 9.20
CA THR A 14 1.98 7.57 9.56
C THR A 14 1.13 6.53 8.82
N VAL A 15 -0.18 6.73 8.74
CA VAL A 15 -1.09 5.83 8.02
C VAL A 15 -0.72 5.73 6.53
N PHE A 16 -0.49 6.86 5.86
CA PHE A 16 -0.09 6.85 4.45
C PHE A 16 1.29 6.22 4.22
N LEU A 17 2.24 6.43 5.13
CA LEU A 17 3.54 5.77 5.07
C LEU A 17 3.41 4.25 5.21
N LEU A 18 2.56 3.78 6.13
CA LEU A 18 2.29 2.35 6.29
C LEU A 18 1.64 1.75 5.05
N ILE A 19 0.64 2.42 4.46
CA ILE A 19 0.03 1.99 3.19
C ILE A 19 1.07 1.89 2.08
N TYR A 20 1.99 2.86 2.00
CA TYR A 20 3.07 2.83 1.02
C TYR A 20 3.98 1.62 1.21
N ILE A 21 4.42 1.35 2.44
CA ILE A 21 5.25 0.18 2.75
C ILE A 21 4.51 -1.10 2.39
N LEU A 22 3.24 -1.23 2.78
CA LEU A 22 2.41 -2.40 2.47
C LEU A 22 2.25 -2.61 0.96
N ASN A 23 2.14 -1.53 0.17
CA ASN A 23 2.04 -1.59 -1.28
C ASN A 23 3.38 -2.01 -1.94
N CYS A 24 4.51 -1.56 -1.39
CA CYS A 24 5.83 -2.01 -1.84
C CYS A 24 6.07 -3.50 -1.52
N THR A 25 5.67 -3.96 -0.33
CA THR A 25 5.80 -5.36 0.08
C THR A 25 4.89 -6.28 -0.74
N ASP A 26 3.65 -5.85 -0.99
CA ASP A 26 2.70 -6.52 -1.90
C ASP A 26 3.30 -6.76 -3.29
N LEU A 27 3.96 -5.73 -3.86
CA LEU A 27 4.67 -5.86 -5.13
C LEU A 27 5.79 -6.91 -5.07
N LEU A 28 6.61 -6.89 -4.01
CA LEU A 28 7.70 -7.86 -3.85
C LEU A 28 7.17 -9.30 -3.81
N PHE A 29 6.11 -9.55 -3.05
CA PHE A 29 5.49 -10.87 -2.97
C PHE A 29 4.89 -11.29 -4.31
N THR A 30 4.12 -10.41 -4.94
CA THR A 30 3.51 -10.67 -6.25
C THR A 30 4.55 -11.04 -7.30
N TYR A 31 5.65 -10.28 -7.37
CA TYR A 31 6.73 -10.56 -8.34
C TYR A 31 7.48 -11.86 -8.01
N THR A 32 7.66 -12.17 -6.73
CA THR A 32 8.30 -13.41 -6.28
C THR A 32 7.45 -14.62 -6.66
N TYR A 33 6.14 -14.57 -6.41
CA TYR A 33 5.24 -15.68 -6.71
C TYR A 33 4.96 -15.87 -8.20
N LEU A 34 4.90 -14.80 -9.00
CA LEU A 34 4.73 -14.95 -10.45
C LEU A 34 5.88 -15.75 -11.08
N LYS A 35 7.09 -15.64 -10.53
CA LYS A 35 8.25 -16.41 -11.00
C LYS A 35 8.17 -17.90 -10.65
N THR A 36 7.35 -18.30 -9.67
CA THR A 36 7.19 -19.72 -9.32
C THR A 36 6.17 -20.43 -10.20
N GLY A 37 5.32 -19.70 -10.92
CA GLY A 37 4.27 -20.26 -11.78
C GLY A 37 3.06 -20.84 -11.02
N ILE A 38 3.06 -20.79 -9.69
CA ILE A 38 2.01 -21.35 -8.81
C ILE A 38 0.95 -20.30 -8.46
N PHE A 39 1.27 -19.02 -8.67
CA PHE A 39 0.42 -17.91 -8.28
C PHE A 39 -0.13 -17.16 -9.49
N PHE A 40 -1.42 -16.85 -9.41
CA PHE A 40 -2.13 -16.07 -10.41
C PHE A 40 -2.61 -14.76 -9.80
N GLU A 41 -2.26 -13.64 -10.44
CA GLU A 41 -2.72 -12.31 -10.04
C GLU A 41 -4.20 -12.16 -10.41
N PHE A 42 -5.07 -12.13 -9.40
CA PHE A 42 -6.51 -12.00 -9.60
C PHE A 42 -6.91 -10.62 -10.16
N ASN A 43 -6.13 -9.58 -9.90
CA ASN A 43 -6.43 -8.25 -10.43
C ASN A 43 -6.03 -8.15 -11.93
N PRO A 44 -7.00 -8.06 -12.86
CA PRO A 44 -6.72 -8.07 -14.30
C PRO A 44 -5.99 -6.81 -14.79
N ILE A 45 -6.05 -5.71 -14.04
CA ILE A 45 -5.27 -4.50 -14.32
C ILE A 45 -3.82 -4.74 -13.89
N MET A 46 -3.63 -5.26 -12.68
CA MET A 46 -2.30 -5.52 -12.13
C MET A 46 -1.54 -6.56 -12.97
N SER A 47 -2.20 -7.63 -13.40
CA SER A 47 -1.60 -8.68 -14.24
C SER A 47 -1.05 -8.13 -15.56
N ARG A 48 -1.69 -7.10 -16.14
CA ARG A 48 -1.18 -6.40 -17.34
C ARG A 48 0.00 -5.48 -17.04
N LEU A 49 -0.01 -4.81 -15.89
CA LEU A 49 1.08 -3.92 -15.50
C LEU A 49 2.38 -4.69 -15.23
N LEU A 50 2.27 -5.89 -14.65
CA LEU A 50 3.38 -6.78 -14.29
C LEU A 50 4.23 -7.24 -15.49
N VAL A 51 3.70 -7.16 -16.71
CA VAL A 51 4.44 -7.46 -17.94
C VAL A 51 5.64 -6.53 -18.13
N SER A 52 5.54 -5.28 -17.66
CA SER A 52 6.63 -4.31 -17.72
C SER A 52 7.12 -3.97 -16.30
N PRO A 53 8.36 -4.36 -15.93
CA PRO A 53 8.91 -4.05 -14.62
C PRO A 53 9.01 -2.53 -14.38
N TYR A 54 9.33 -1.77 -15.43
CA TYR A 54 9.39 -0.31 -15.35
C TYR A 54 8.02 0.33 -15.08
N LEU A 55 6.98 -0.13 -15.79
CA LEU A 55 5.63 0.38 -15.59
C LEU A 55 5.09 0.01 -14.20
N THR A 56 5.40 -1.21 -13.74
CA THR A 56 5.05 -1.66 -12.40
C THR A 56 5.69 -0.79 -11.32
N ILE A 57 7.00 -0.53 -11.42
CA ILE A 57 7.71 0.37 -10.49
C ILE A 57 7.12 1.78 -10.53
N LEU A 58 6.83 2.30 -11.72
CA LEU A 58 6.23 3.62 -11.89
C LEU A 58 4.88 3.71 -11.14
N VAL A 59 3.99 2.73 -11.32
CA VAL A 59 2.63 2.75 -10.78
C VAL A 59 2.57 2.37 -9.30
N LYS A 60 3.39 1.42 -8.83
CA LYS A 60 3.34 0.91 -7.45
C LYS A 60 4.27 1.65 -6.48
N ILE A 61 5.33 2.28 -6.98
CA ILE A 61 6.36 2.92 -6.14
C ILE A 61 6.40 4.42 -6.39
N ILE A 62 6.76 4.85 -7.61
CA ILE A 62 7.07 6.26 -7.90
C ILE A 62 5.83 7.14 -7.75
N LEU A 63 4.74 6.77 -8.43
CA LEU A 63 3.52 7.57 -8.46
C LEU A 63 2.86 7.68 -7.07
N PRO A 64 2.71 6.60 -6.28
CA PRO A 64 2.25 6.68 -4.90
C PRO A 64 3.14 7.55 -4.01
N ALA A 65 4.47 7.47 -4.15
CA ALA A 65 5.40 8.30 -3.39
C ALA A 65 5.19 9.79 -3.70
N ILE A 66 5.07 10.16 -4.97
CA ILE A 66 4.78 11.54 -5.40
C ILE A 66 3.45 12.02 -4.80
N PHE A 67 2.40 11.18 -4.89
CA PHE A 67 1.09 11.53 -4.33
C PHE A 67 1.12 11.74 -2.81
N ILE A 68 1.83 10.89 -2.06
CA ILE A 68 1.95 11.02 -0.61
C ILE A 68 2.70 12.32 -0.25
N ILE A 69 3.81 12.61 -0.94
CA ILE A 69 4.57 13.84 -0.72
C ILE A 69 3.70 15.07 -1.00
N TYR A 70 3.03 15.11 -2.15
CA TYR A 70 2.11 16.18 -2.50
C TYR A 70 1.01 16.36 -1.44
N PHE A 71 0.42 15.25 -1.00
CA PHE A 71 -0.65 15.25 0.00
C PHE A 71 -0.16 15.79 1.35
N PHE A 72 1.07 15.46 1.77
CA PHE A 72 1.65 15.95 3.02
C PHE A 72 1.83 17.46 3.04
N PHE A 73 2.21 18.07 1.91
CA PHE A 73 2.31 19.52 1.81
C PHE A 73 0.95 20.21 1.94
N ARG A 74 -0.10 19.60 1.38
CA ARG A 74 -1.47 20.17 1.40
C ARG A 74 -2.25 19.88 2.68
N LEU A 75 -1.85 18.90 3.47
CA LEU A 75 -2.56 18.48 4.68
C LEU A 75 -2.81 19.60 5.71
N LYS A 76 -1.96 20.64 5.71
CA LYS A 76 -2.03 21.79 6.63
C LYS A 76 -3.18 22.75 6.31
N GLU A 77 -3.72 22.71 5.11
CA GLU A 77 -4.73 23.64 4.60
C GLU A 77 -6.16 23.14 4.80
N HIS A 78 -6.35 21.91 5.29
CA HIS A 78 -7.65 21.24 5.35
C HIS A 78 -8.36 21.37 6.70
N SER A 79 -9.70 21.37 6.66
CA SER A 79 -10.57 21.39 7.83
C SER A 79 -10.44 20.12 8.68
N THR A 80 -10.75 20.22 9.97
CA THR A 80 -10.72 19.08 10.90
C THR A 80 -11.60 17.91 10.43
N SER A 81 -12.78 18.19 9.86
CA SER A 81 -13.70 17.16 9.36
C SER A 81 -13.10 16.39 8.19
N SER A 82 -12.43 17.08 7.25
CA SER A 82 -11.72 16.45 6.14
C SER A 82 -10.56 15.56 6.60
N LEU A 83 -9.83 15.99 7.63
CA LEU A 83 -8.74 15.20 8.22
C LEU A 83 -9.27 13.92 8.88
N ILE A 84 -10.42 13.97 9.56
CA ILE A 84 -11.05 12.79 10.17
C ILE A 84 -11.45 11.79 9.08
N LEU A 85 -12.11 12.26 8.01
CA LEU A 85 -12.50 11.39 6.89
C LEU A 85 -11.28 10.73 6.25
N CYS A 86 -10.21 11.50 6.04
CA CYS A 86 -8.96 11.00 5.50
C CYS A 86 -8.34 9.91 6.39
N LYS A 87 -8.35 10.11 7.71
CA LYS A 87 -7.89 9.11 8.68
C LYS A 87 -8.73 7.82 8.59
N ILE A 88 -10.05 7.93 8.55
CA ILE A 88 -10.94 6.77 8.44
C ILE A 88 -10.67 6.00 7.14
N GLY A 89 -10.63 6.69 6.00
CA GLY A 89 -10.30 6.09 4.72
C GLY A 89 -8.94 5.39 4.71
N GLY A 90 -7.91 6.05 5.27
CA GLY A 90 -6.58 5.46 5.40
C GLY A 90 -6.57 4.21 6.29
N MET A 91 -7.32 4.19 7.39
CA MET A 91 -7.43 2.99 8.23
C MET A 91 -8.12 1.82 7.51
N LEU A 92 -9.17 2.10 6.73
CA LEU A 92 -9.82 1.07 5.90
C LEU A 92 -8.85 0.51 4.86
N LEU A 93 -8.03 1.36 4.24
CA LEU A 93 -6.98 0.91 3.32
C LEU A 93 -5.94 0.04 4.04
N ILE A 94 -5.47 0.44 5.22
CA ILE A 94 -4.55 -0.40 6.01
C ILE A 94 -5.16 -1.77 6.28
N LEU A 95 -6.44 -1.84 6.65
CA LEU A 95 -7.12 -3.11 6.89
C LEU A 95 -7.11 -4.01 5.65
N ALA A 96 -7.47 -3.46 4.49
CA ALA A 96 -7.47 -4.19 3.22
C ALA A 96 -6.05 -4.66 2.83
N TYR A 97 -5.05 -3.78 2.93
CA TYR A 97 -3.68 -4.12 2.60
C TYR A 97 -3.07 -5.13 3.57
N THR A 98 -3.43 -5.07 4.85
CA THR A 98 -3.02 -6.05 5.86
C THR A 98 -3.60 -7.42 5.53
N PHE A 99 -4.88 -7.49 5.15
CA PHE A 99 -5.49 -8.73 4.71
C PHE A 99 -4.77 -9.35 3.49
N ILE A 100 -4.51 -8.54 2.47
CA ILE A 100 -3.78 -8.99 1.26
C ILE A 100 -2.36 -9.45 1.59
N ASN A 101 -1.61 -8.68 2.39
CA ASN A 101 -0.25 -9.06 2.79
C ASN A 101 -0.23 -10.34 3.65
N SER A 102 -1.24 -10.55 4.50
CA SER A 102 -1.40 -11.81 5.24
C SER A 102 -1.65 -13.01 4.32
N LEU A 103 -2.46 -12.84 3.27
CA LEU A 103 -2.63 -13.89 2.25
C LEU A 103 -1.31 -14.18 1.55
N HIS A 104 -0.56 -13.16 1.15
CA HIS A 104 0.78 -13.36 0.59
C HIS A 104 1.70 -14.10 1.55
N LEU A 105 1.73 -13.73 2.83
CA LEU A 105 2.59 -14.42 3.81
C LEU A 105 2.18 -15.90 3.99
N TYR A 106 0.88 -16.19 4.01
CA TYR A 106 0.37 -17.57 4.04
C TYR A 106 0.87 -18.38 2.83
N TYR A 107 0.77 -17.83 1.62
CA TYR A 107 1.28 -18.50 0.41
C TYR A 107 2.81 -18.65 0.43
N LEU A 108 3.55 -17.72 1.04
CA LEU A 108 5.01 -17.83 1.19
C LEU A 108 5.37 -19.08 2.01
N ILE A 109 4.73 -19.19 3.18
CA ILE A 109 4.98 -20.26 4.14
C ILE A 109 4.61 -21.60 3.51
N HIS A 110 3.45 -21.66 2.85
CA HIS A 110 3.02 -22.85 2.13
C HIS A 110 4.02 -23.26 1.04
N PHE A 111 4.46 -22.31 0.21
CA PHE A 111 5.46 -22.57 -0.84
C PHE A 111 6.77 -23.11 -0.26
N LEU A 112 7.32 -22.46 0.77
CA LEU A 112 8.55 -22.88 1.42
C LEU A 112 8.43 -24.29 2.01
N SER A 113 7.29 -24.62 2.64
CA SER A 113 7.05 -25.95 3.20
C SER A 113 6.95 -27.08 2.17
N LEU A 114 6.59 -26.77 0.92
CA LEU A 114 6.51 -27.76 -0.16
C LEU A 114 7.87 -27.99 -0.83
N SER A 115 8.81 -27.06 -0.65
CA SER A 115 10.14 -27.06 -1.29
C SER A 115 11.28 -27.58 -0.41
N LEU A 116 10.97 -27.91 0.85
CA LEU A 116 11.86 -28.49 1.87
C LEU A 116 11.53 -29.97 2.07
#